data_AF-A0A2G4SK36-F1
#
_entry.id   AF-A0A2G4SK36-F1
#
_cell.length_a   1.000
_cell.length_b   1.000
_cell.length_c   1.000
_cell.angle_alpha   90.00
_cell.angle_beta   90.00
_cell.angle_gamma   90.00
#
_symmetry.space_group_name_H-M   'P 1'
#
loop_
_entity.id
_entity.type
_entity.pdbx_description
1 polymer ?
#
loop_
_entity_poly.entity_id
_entity_poly.type
_entity_poly.pdbx_seq_one_letter_code
_entity_poly.pdbx_strand_id
1 'polypeptide(L)'
;MIITRDQAICMLFCVENNPENVARYEEKIAAFGEIDICYEKDPKKPILNSILKINGDPFTYKRYAPSVQSKFPENKFLLNTAACL
;
A
#
# COMPACT_ATOMS: atom_id res chain seq x y z
N MET A 1 2.51 -17.39 2.37
CA MET A 1 2.02 -16.34 1.46
C MET A 1 2.18 -15.00 2.18
N ILE A 2 2.91 -14.06 1.58
CA ILE A 2 3.06 -12.70 2.12
C ILE A 2 1.95 -11.86 1.48
N ILE A 3 1.13 -11.21 2.30
CA ILE A 3 0.11 -10.25 1.85
C ILE A 3 0.76 -8.88 1.86
N THR A 4 0.67 -8.15 0.75
CA THR A 4 1.19 -6.78 0.64
C THR A 4 0.20 -5.79 1.23
N ARG A 5 0.64 -4.55 1.45
CA ARG A 5 -0.25 -3.47 1.90
C ARG A 5 -1.39 -3.23 0.90
N ASP A 6 -1.09 -3.16 -0.39
CA ASP A 6 -2.09 -3.09 -1.48
C ASP A 6 -3.09 -4.26 -1.40
N GLN A 7 -2.54 -5.47 -1.25
CA GLN A 7 -3.20 -6.71 -0.79
C GLN A 7 -4.31 -6.45 0.23
N ALA A 8 -3.87 -5.97 1.37
CA ALA A 8 -4.66 -5.78 2.57
C ALA A 8 -5.70 -4.67 2.42
N ILE A 9 -5.39 -3.57 1.74
CA ILE A 9 -6.33 -2.46 1.50
C ILE A 9 -7.54 -2.97 0.74
N CYS A 10 -7.32 -3.69 -0.36
CA CYS A 10 -8.41 -4.25 -1.14
C CYS A 10 -9.22 -5.29 -0.36
N MET A 11 -8.57 -6.12 0.46
CA MET A 11 -9.26 -7.06 1.37
C MET A 11 -10.12 -6.33 2.41
N LEU A 12 -9.61 -5.26 3.03
CA LEU A 12 -10.31 -4.47 4.06
C LEU A 12 -11.60 -3.86 3.52
N PHE A 13 -11.59 -3.38 2.28
CA PHE A 13 -12.75 -2.78 1.62
C PHE A 13 -13.57 -3.77 0.77
N CYS A 14 -13.20 -5.05 0.77
CA CYS A 14 -13.86 -6.12 0.00
C CYS A 14 -13.97 -5.79 -1.50
N VAL A 15 -12.89 -5.27 -2.09
CA VAL A 15 -12.80 -4.94 -3.52
C VAL A 15 -11.71 -5.76 -4.20
N GLU A 16 -11.76 -5.82 -5.53
CA GLU A 16 -10.71 -6.45 -6.32
C GLU A 16 -9.36 -5.73 -6.16
N ASN A 17 -8.28 -6.51 -6.15
CA ASN A 17 -6.92 -5.99 -6.11
C ASN A 17 -6.48 -5.48 -7.49
N ASN A 18 -6.68 -4.19 -7.73
CA ASN A 18 -6.21 -3.47 -8.90
C ASN A 18 -5.69 -2.07 -8.51
N PRO A 19 -4.85 -1.42 -9.34
CA PRO A 19 -4.22 -0.15 -8.99
C PRO A 19 -5.20 0.99 -8.68
N GLU A 20 -6.35 1.03 -9.37
CA GLU A 20 -7.39 2.06 -9.16
C GLU A 20 -7.99 1.95 -7.75
N ASN A 21 -8.37 0.74 -7.35
CA ASN A 21 -8.90 0.47 -6.01
C ASN A 21 -7.85 0.76 -4.94
N VAL A 22 -6.61 0.32 -5.14
CA VAL A 22 -5.52 0.58 -4.18
C VAL A 22 -5.36 2.08 -3.96
N ALA A 23 -5.25 2.89 -5.02
CA ALA A 23 -5.09 4.34 -4.90
C ALA A 23 -6.27 4.99 -4.19
N ARG A 24 -7.50 4.66 -4.61
CA ARG A 24 -8.73 5.22 -4.04
C ARG A 24 -8.86 4.94 -2.54
N TYR A 25 -8.57 3.71 -2.13
CA TYR A 25 -8.76 3.29 -0.74
C TYR A 25 -7.56 3.61 0.15
N GLU A 26 -6.37 3.76 -0.42
CA GLU A 26 -5.22 4.36 0.26
C GLU A 26 -5.53 5.80 0.67
N GLU A 27 -6.02 6.61 -0.28
CA GLU A 27 -6.40 8.00 -0.03
C GLU A 27 -7.52 8.10 1.02
N LYS A 28 -8.47 7.16 0.99
CA LYS A 28 -9.52 7.04 2.02
C LYS A 28 -8.97 6.74 3.41
N ILE A 29 -7.96 5.87 3.53
CA ILE A 29 -7.30 5.58 4.81
C ILE A 29 -6.56 6.84 5.30
N ALA A 30 -5.81 7.50 4.43
CA ALA A 30 -5.10 8.74 4.78
C ALA A 30 -6.05 9.85 5.26
N ALA A 31 -7.26 9.93 4.69
CA ALA A 31 -8.29 10.88 5.11
C ALA A 31 -8.83 10.64 6.54
N PHE A 32 -8.64 9.44 7.13
CA PHE A 32 -9.00 9.17 8.52
C PHE A 32 -8.00 9.76 9.54
N GLY A 33 -6.85 10.27 9.08
CA GLY A 33 -5.84 10.87 9.95
C GLY A 33 -4.90 9.83 10.56
N GLU A 34 -4.78 9.80 11.88
CA GLU A 34 -3.79 8.98 12.61
C GLU A 34 -4.17 7.48 12.71
N ILE A 35 -4.70 6.91 11.63
CA ILE A 35 -5.11 5.51 11.50
C ILE A 35 -4.34 4.87 10.34
N ASP A 36 -3.92 3.62 10.51
CA ASP A 36 -3.27 2.84 9.46
C ASP A 36 -3.78 1.40 9.47
N ILE A 37 -3.50 0.67 8.39
CA ILE A 37 -3.87 -0.72 8.20
C ILE A 37 -2.84 -1.67 8.82
N CYS A 38 -3.31 -2.61 9.62
CA CYS A 38 -2.48 -3.62 10.27
C CYS A 38 -3.22 -4.96 10.40
N TYR A 39 -2.57 -5.95 11.00
CA TYR A 39 -3.17 -7.22 11.39
C TYR A 39 -2.57 -7.72 12.70
N GLU A 40 -3.27 -8.61 13.39
CA GLU A 40 -2.77 -9.21 14.63
C GLU A 40 -2.08 -10.56 14.36
N LYS A 41 -2.90 -11.61 14.21
CA LYS A 41 -2.44 -12.99 13.99
C LYS A 41 -2.58 -13.43 12.54
N ASP A 42 -3.71 -13.11 11.93
CA ASP A 42 -4.06 -13.56 10.58
C ASP A 42 -3.94 -12.39 9.58
N PRO A 43 -2.95 -12.39 8.66
CA PRO A 43 -2.79 -11.32 7.67
C PRO A 43 -3.94 -11.25 6.67
N LYS A 44 -4.84 -12.24 6.60
CA LYS A 44 -6.05 -12.20 5.77
C LYS A 44 -7.20 -11.42 6.41
N LYS A 45 -7.03 -10.95 7.65
CA LYS A 45 -8.01 -10.17 8.40
C LYS A 45 -7.45 -8.78 8.71
N PRO A 46 -7.33 -7.91 7.70
CA PRO A 46 -6.86 -6.56 7.91
C PRO A 46 -7.82 -5.78 8.82
N ILE A 47 -7.26 -4.94 9.67
CA ILE A 47 -7.99 -4.02 10.54
C ILE A 47 -7.38 -2.63 10.45
N LEU A 48 -8.19 -1.61 10.75
CA LEU A 48 -7.73 -0.25 10.97
C LEU A 48 -7.46 -0.03 12.45
N ASN A 49 -6.31 0.57 12.77
CA ASN A 49 -5.99 0.93 14.13
C ASN A 49 -5.22 2.24 14.17
N SER A 50 -5.24 2.93 15.32
CA SER A 50 -4.46 4.15 15.49
C SER A 50 -2.96 3.85 15.34
N ILE A 51 -2.24 4.76 14.70
CA ILE A 51 -0.78 4.64 14.53
C ILE A 51 -0.09 4.54 15.90
N LEU A 52 -0.60 5.25 16.91
CA LEU A 52 -0.11 5.18 18.30
C LEU A 52 -0.18 3.76 18.86
N LYS A 53 -1.31 3.05 18.71
CA LYS A 53 -1.45 1.66 19.16
C LYS A 53 -0.55 0.70 18.40
N ILE A 54 -0.45 0.86 17.07
CA ILE A 54 0.41 0.02 16.23
C ILE A 54 1.86 0.14 16.67
N ASN A 55 2.32 1.36 16.96
CA ASN A 55 3.68 1.61 17.43
C ASN A 55 3.90 1.21 18.90
N GLY A 56 2.88 1.35 19.74
CA GLY A 56 2.95 1.06 21.17
C GLY A 56 2.92 -0.44 21.50
N ASP A 57 2.38 -1.27 20.61
CA ASP A 57 2.36 -2.74 20.75
C ASP A 57 2.71 -3.45 19.42
N PRO A 58 4.00 -3.49 19.06
CA PRO A 58 4.47 -4.05 17.79
C PRO A 58 4.42 -5.59 17.76
N PHE A 59 4.19 -6.25 18.90
CA PHE A 59 4.09 -7.70 18.98
C PHE A 59 2.68 -8.18 18.67
N THR A 60 1.69 -7.39 19.09
CA THR A 60 0.29 -7.62 18.73
C THR A 60 -0.01 -7.12 17.33
N TYR A 61 0.31 -5.86 17.00
CA TYR A 61 -0.06 -5.27 15.71
C TYR A 61 1.11 -5.27 14.73
N LYS A 62 0.89 -5.90 13.57
CA LYS A 62 1.88 -6.06 12.52
C LYS A 62 1.48 -5.27 11.30
N ARG A 63 2.42 -4.53 10.72
CA ARG A 63 2.25 -3.84 9.44
C ARG A 63 2.45 -4.79 8.27
N TYR A 64 1.74 -4.53 7.19
CA TYR A 64 1.93 -5.25 5.93
C TYR A 64 3.22 -4.80 5.22
N ALA A 65 3.84 -5.72 4.49
CA ALA A 65 4.99 -5.38 3.66
C ALA A 65 4.57 -4.37 2.58
N PRO A 66 5.43 -3.38 2.24
CA PRO A 66 5.15 -2.50 1.12
C PRO A 66 5.00 -3.35 -0.16
N SER A 67 4.10 -2.92 -1.05
CA SER A 67 4.07 -3.46 -2.40
C SER A 67 5.42 -3.20 -3.06
N VAL A 68 6.01 -4.23 -3.68
CA VAL A 68 7.21 -4.05 -4.51
C VAL A 68 6.79 -3.34 -5.80
N GLN A 69 6.51 -2.05 -5.73
CA GLN A 69 6.35 -1.22 -6.91
C GLN A 69 7.75 -0.70 -7.25
N SER A 70 8.31 -1.18 -8.37
CA SER A 70 9.50 -0.58 -8.97
C SER A 70 9.16 0.85 -9.36
N LYS A 71 9.40 1.81 -8.47
CA LYS A 71 9.27 3.25 -8.76
C LYS A 71 10.41 3.76 -9.66
N PHE A 72 10.73 3.04 -10.73
CA PHE A 72 11.51 3.60 -11.82
C PHE A 72 10.52 4.05 -12.89
N PRO A 73 10.31 5.36 -13.10
CA PRO A 73 9.68 5.79 -14.33
C PRO A 73 10.56 5.32 -15.48
N GLU A 74 9.98 4.58 -16.44
CA GLU A 74 10.64 4.34 -17.72
C GLU A 74 11.05 5.70 -18.29
N ASN A 75 12.36 5.92 -18.38
CA ASN A 75 12.95 7.10 -18.94
C ASN A 75 12.55 7.19 -20.43
N LYS A 76 11.42 7.85 -20.74
CA LYS A 76 11.02 8.20 -22.12
C LYS A 76 11.87 9.34 -22.71
N PHE A 77 13.12 9.52 -22.25
CA PHE A 77 14.01 10.59 -22.69
C PHE A 77 15.11 10.13 -23.66
N LEU A 78 14.86 9.09 -24.45
CA LEU A 78 15.73 8.71 -25.57
C LEU A 78 14.93 8.52 -26.85
N LEU A 79 14.16 9.53 -27.23
CA LEU A 79 13.74 9.73 -28.60
C LEU A 79 13.97 11.21 -28.92
N ASN A 80 14.88 11.45 -29.87
CA ASN A 80 15.11 12.70 -30.62
C ASN A 80 16.40 13.47 -30.29
N THR A 81 17.57 12.84 -30.44
CA THR A 81 18.77 13.59 -30.86
C THR A 81 19.65 12.75 -31.80
N ALA A 82 19.20 12.56 -33.03
CA ALA A 82 20.06 12.18 -34.15
C ALA A 82 19.40 12.57 -35.48
N ALA A 83 19.31 13.87 -35.75
CA ALA A 83 19.04 14.40 -37.09
C ALA A 83 19.61 15.82 -37.18
N CYS A 84 20.93 15.93 -37.19
CA CYS A 84 21.68 16.99 -37.88
C CYS A 84 23.17 16.73 -37.68
N LEU A 85 23.79 16.13 -38.70
CA LEU A 85 25.11 16.47 -39.25
C LEU A 85 25.20 15.82 -40.64
#